data_AF-A0A6B3LWA0-F1
#
_entry.id   AF-A0A6B3LWA0-F1
#
_cell.length_a   1.000
_cell.length_b   1.000
_cell.length_c   1.000
_cell.angle_alpha   90.00
_cell.angle_beta   90.00
_cell.angle_gamma   90.00
#
_symmetry.space_group_name_H-M   'P 1'
#
loop_
_entity.id
_entity.type
_entity.pdbx_description
1 polymer ?
#
loop_
_entity_poly.entity_id
_entity_poly.type
_entity_poly.pdbx_seq_one_letter_code
_entity_poly.pdbx_strand_id
1 'polypeptide(L)'
;MTKLFRVEIESISSSKSRSDFSEVDLDLVAEKILESGGIIKPLVLKKTGFEKYEVVEGHFEYYAAVRAYEKNNHETEVNAVVISPESEEAVLKQVEAFRKLEKSNQPITTTSPGTNTDSRLTSLELRLENAINDLKTEQKRDRQKFEDELKEIKGKRSKSMAPLEVFNTLNIVELTFRLKSAGKSDKDAVKIAESIENERQKREFNSLSDVVARVRISHGKGMQKGISSEKMVEIIDSWSKLSFN
;
A
#
# COMPACT_ATOMS: atom_id res chain seq x y z
N MET A 1 13.00 30.59 25.45
CA MET A 1 11.87 29.65 25.23
C MET A 1 10.96 30.26 24.19
N THR A 2 10.67 29.55 23.10
CA THR A 2 9.71 29.98 22.08
C THR A 2 8.29 29.82 22.62
N LYS A 3 7.49 30.88 22.64
CA LYS A 3 6.11 30.88 23.13
C LYS A 3 5.13 31.11 21.99
N LEU A 4 3.95 30.50 22.10
CA LEU A 4 2.81 30.77 21.23
C LEU A 4 1.98 31.90 21.82
N PHE A 5 1.60 32.84 20.97
CA PHE A 5 0.78 34.00 21.27
C PHE A 5 -0.46 33.97 20.38
N ARG A 6 -1.53 34.63 20.85
CA ARG A 6 -2.64 35.04 20.00
C ARG A 6 -2.40 36.48 19.58
N VAL A 7 -2.47 36.73 18.28
CA VAL A 7 -2.17 38.03 17.70
C VAL A 7 -3.34 38.45 16.82
N GLU A 8 -3.77 39.70 16.97
CA GLU A 8 -4.85 40.26 16.15
C GLU A 8 -4.39 40.37 14.70
N ILE A 9 -5.26 39.97 13.77
CA ILE A 9 -4.87 39.90 12.36
C ILE A 9 -4.56 41.27 11.76
N GLU A 10 -5.21 42.33 12.24
CA GLU A 10 -5.00 43.72 11.81
C GLU A 10 -3.60 44.25 12.18
N SER A 11 -2.99 43.67 13.20
CA SER A 11 -1.64 44.04 13.66
C SER A 11 -0.52 43.41 12.82
N ILE A 12 -0.87 42.51 11.90
CA ILE A 12 0.05 41.71 11.11
C ILE A 12 0.12 42.24 9.67
N SER A 13 1.32 42.32 9.12
CA SER A 13 1.56 42.59 7.71
C SER A 13 2.33 41.45 7.04
N SER A 14 2.18 41.30 5.73
CA SER A 14 2.94 40.35 4.92
C SER A 14 3.74 41.11 3.87
N SER A 15 5.00 40.71 3.67
CA SER A 15 5.86 41.21 2.59
C SER A 15 5.55 40.61 1.22
N LYS A 16 4.82 39.49 1.17
CA LYS A 16 4.31 38.86 -0.07
C LYS A 16 2.94 39.40 -0.43
N SER A 17 2.62 39.45 -1.72
CA SER A 17 1.31 39.88 -2.19
C SER A 17 0.27 38.78 -2.01
N ARG A 18 -0.98 39.14 -1.68
CA ARG A 18 -2.11 38.19 -1.65
C ARG A 18 -2.28 37.50 -3.00
N SER A 19 -2.05 38.22 -4.09
CA SER A 19 -2.19 37.72 -5.46
C SER A 19 -1.19 36.62 -5.82
N ASP A 20 -0.16 36.38 -4.99
CA ASP A 20 0.77 35.27 -5.17
C ASP A 20 0.14 33.91 -4.78
N PHE A 21 -1.08 33.92 -4.23
CA PHE A 21 -1.78 32.75 -3.73
C PHE A 21 -3.11 32.53 -4.47
N SER A 22 -3.49 31.26 -4.61
CA SER A 22 -4.76 30.85 -5.23
C SER A 22 -5.94 31.24 -4.36
N GLU A 23 -6.83 32.10 -4.88
CA GLU A 23 -8.05 32.52 -4.15
C GLU A 23 -8.95 31.33 -3.82
N VAL A 24 -8.99 30.29 -4.66
CA VAL A 24 -9.78 29.06 -4.40
C VAL A 24 -9.24 28.33 -3.17
N ASP A 25 -7.91 28.20 -3.07
CA ASP A 25 -7.27 27.53 -1.93
C ASP A 25 -7.39 28.37 -0.65
N LEU A 26 -7.27 29.70 -0.77
CA LEU A 26 -7.50 30.62 0.34
C LEU A 26 -8.93 30.52 0.87
N ASP A 27 -9.93 30.48 -0.02
CA ASP A 27 -11.34 30.36 0.36
C ASP A 27 -11.64 29.03 1.06
N LEU A 28 -11.10 27.93 0.53
CA LEU A 28 -11.24 26.59 1.11
C LEU A 28 -10.65 26.55 2.52
N VAL A 29 -9.41 27.00 2.69
CA VAL A 29 -8.73 26.97 3.99
C VAL A 29 -9.38 27.94 4.97
N ALA A 30 -9.86 29.10 4.51
CA ALA A 30 -10.60 30.05 5.35
C ALA A 30 -11.85 29.42 5.96
N GLU A 31 -12.62 28.66 5.18
CA GLU A 31 -13.80 27.95 5.67
C GLU A 31 -13.41 26.93 6.76
N LYS A 32 -12.31 26.21 6.57
CA LYS A 32 -11.77 25.27 7.57
C LYS A 32 -11.26 25.96 8.82
N ILE A 33 -10.67 27.15 8.71
CA ILE A 33 -10.25 27.96 9.86
C ILE A 33 -11.47 28.37 10.70
N LEU A 34 -12.59 28.73 10.06
CA LEU A 34 -13.83 29.07 10.77
C LEU A 34 -14.44 27.85 11.45
N GLU A 35 -14.46 26.70 10.78
CA GLU A 35 -14.91 25.43 11.37
C GLU A 35 -14.05 25.00 12.57
N SER A 36 -12.73 25.16 12.50
CA SER A 36 -11.78 24.76 13.55
C SER A 36 -11.55 25.81 14.63
N GLY A 37 -12.02 27.05 14.44
CA GLY A 37 -11.81 28.16 15.35
C GLY A 37 -10.37 28.71 15.35
N GLY A 38 -9.60 28.52 14.28
CA GLY A 38 -8.24 29.06 14.15
C GLY A 38 -7.29 28.21 13.30
N ILE A 39 -6.13 28.78 12.98
CA ILE A 39 -5.06 28.09 12.26
C ILE A 39 -4.34 27.06 13.14
N ILE A 40 -4.12 25.87 12.60
CA ILE A 40 -3.38 24.79 13.26
C ILE A 40 -1.87 24.94 13.14
N LYS A 41 -1.40 25.60 12.07
CA LYS A 41 0.02 25.88 11.81
C LYS A 41 0.29 27.32 12.22
N PRO A 42 0.97 27.57 13.35
CA PRO A 42 1.17 28.92 13.85
C PRO A 42 2.03 29.75 12.89
N LEU A 43 1.70 31.03 12.75
CA LEU A 43 2.53 31.96 11.98
C LEU A 43 3.85 32.20 12.68
N VAL A 44 4.91 32.48 11.92
CA VAL A 44 6.17 32.97 12.49
C VAL A 44 6.24 34.46 12.21
N LEU A 45 6.24 35.27 13.27
CA LEU A 45 6.12 36.72 13.20
C LEU A 45 7.36 37.42 13.74
N LYS A 46 7.81 38.47 13.06
CA LYS A 46 8.83 39.40 13.54
C LYS A 46 8.16 40.68 14.04
N LYS A 47 8.52 41.13 15.24
CA LYS A 47 8.02 42.41 15.77
C LYS A 47 8.68 43.57 15.02
N THR A 48 7.89 44.43 14.40
CA THR A 48 8.37 45.60 13.62
C THR A 48 8.06 46.93 14.30
N GLY A 49 7.17 46.94 15.31
CA GLY A 49 6.82 48.13 16.08
C GLY A 49 6.07 47.80 17.37
N PHE A 50 5.49 48.83 17.99
CA PHE A 50 4.55 48.63 19.10
C PHE A 50 3.31 47.93 18.56
N GLU A 51 3.06 46.70 19.03
CA GLU A 51 1.94 45.85 18.59
C GLU A 51 1.82 45.74 17.07
N LYS A 52 2.96 45.70 16.37
CA LYS A 52 3.01 45.49 14.93
C LYS A 52 3.97 44.38 14.59
N TYR A 53 3.51 43.50 13.71
CA TYR A 53 4.18 42.26 13.37
C TYR A 53 4.24 42.08 11.87
N GLU A 54 5.31 41.47 11.39
CA GLU A 54 5.48 41.07 10.00
C GLU A 54 5.62 39.56 9.91
N VAL A 55 4.93 38.95 8.94
CA VAL A 55 5.03 37.52 8.65
C VAL A 55 6.41 37.19 8.09
N VAL A 56 7.13 36.31 8.77
CA VAL A 56 8.41 35.72 8.33
C VAL A 56 8.16 34.38 7.64
N GLU A 57 7.24 33.58 8.18
CA GLU A 57 6.80 32.31 7.60
C GLU A 57 5.31 32.11 7.83
N GLY A 58 4.64 31.48 6.85
CA GLY A 58 3.21 31.23 6.90
C GLY A 58 2.37 32.28 6.15
N HIS A 59 2.89 32.87 5.08
CA HIS A 59 2.18 33.92 4.33
C HIS A 59 0.85 33.44 3.74
N PHE A 60 0.78 32.19 3.28
CA PHE A 60 -0.47 31.62 2.78
C PHE A 60 -1.49 31.48 3.91
N GLU A 61 -1.07 30.93 5.04
CA GLU A 61 -1.89 30.75 6.24
C GLU A 61 -2.37 32.09 6.81
N TYR A 62 -1.53 33.13 6.75
CA TYR A 62 -1.92 34.50 7.07
C TYR A 62 -3.05 34.99 6.16
N TYR A 63 -2.91 34.88 4.83
CA TYR A 63 -3.97 35.31 3.92
C TYR A 63 -5.24 34.47 4.02
N ALA A 64 -5.14 33.18 4.32
CA ALA A 64 -6.30 32.33 4.58
C ALA A 64 -7.03 32.77 5.85
N ALA A 65 -6.29 33.16 6.90
CA ALA A 65 -6.86 33.74 8.09
C ALA A 65 -7.49 35.12 7.83
N VAL A 66 -6.89 35.98 7.00
CA VAL A 66 -7.49 37.26 6.58
C VAL A 66 -8.80 36.99 5.86
N ARG A 67 -8.84 35.98 4.99
CA ARG A 67 -10.04 35.59 4.28
C ARG A 67 -11.13 35.06 5.21
N ALA A 68 -10.76 34.35 6.28
CA ALA A 68 -11.69 33.92 7.32
C ALA A 68 -12.22 35.12 8.13
N TYR A 69 -11.34 36.08 8.46
CA TYR A 69 -11.69 37.33 9.15
C TYR A 69 -12.72 38.17 8.38
N GLU A 70 -12.54 38.31 7.07
CA GLU A 70 -13.49 38.97 6.16
C GLU A 70 -14.88 38.31 6.16
N LYS A 71 -14.94 37.00 6.41
CA LYS A 71 -16.19 36.22 6.40
C LYS A 71 -16.92 36.24 7.76
N ASN A 72 -16.19 36.33 8.88
CA ASN A 72 -16.75 36.14 10.23
C ASN A 72 -16.73 37.41 11.10
N ASN A 73 -17.26 38.51 10.56
CA ASN A 73 -17.54 39.74 11.31
C ASN A 73 -16.35 40.27 12.14
N HIS A 74 -15.12 40.01 11.68
CA HIS A 74 -13.90 40.59 12.23
C HIS A 74 -13.46 40.14 13.64
N GLU A 75 -13.79 38.91 14.07
CA GLU A 75 -13.41 38.40 15.40
C GLU A 75 -12.32 37.30 15.38
N THR A 76 -11.24 37.47 14.61
CA THR A 76 -10.20 36.41 14.52
C THR A 76 -8.82 36.86 14.98
N GLU A 77 -8.37 36.29 16.08
CA GLU A 77 -6.96 36.21 16.45
C GLU A 77 -6.31 34.99 15.77
N VAL A 78 -5.02 35.09 15.46
CA VAL A 78 -4.24 33.98 14.91
C VAL A 78 -3.19 33.48 15.90
N ASN A 79 -2.99 32.17 15.93
CA ASN A 79 -1.91 31.56 16.70
C ASN A 79 -0.58 31.87 16.02
N ALA A 80 0.37 32.45 16.75
CA ALA A 80 1.65 32.85 16.21
C ALA A 80 2.80 32.67 17.19
N VAL A 81 3.97 32.38 16.65
CA VAL A 81 5.27 32.45 17.32
C VAL A 81 5.88 33.82 17.01
N VAL A 82 6.02 34.66 18.03
CA VAL A 82 6.70 35.96 17.91
C VAL A 82 8.19 35.77 18.18
N ILE A 83 9.02 36.10 17.20
CA ILE A 83 10.47 36.00 17.29
C ILE A 83 11.01 37.06 18.27
N SER A 84 11.79 36.62 19.26
CA SER A 84 12.63 37.50 20.07
C SER A 84 13.99 37.72 19.40
N PRO A 85 14.63 38.90 19.53
CA PRO A 85 15.93 39.17 18.92
C PRO A 85 17.02 38.14 19.30
N GLU A 86 16.97 37.63 20.53
CA GLU A 86 17.92 36.62 21.03
C GLU A 86 17.78 35.25 20.36
N SER A 87 16.60 34.94 19.81
CA SER A 87 16.28 33.64 19.21
C SER A 87 16.08 33.70 17.69
N GLU A 88 16.22 34.89 17.08
CA GLU A 88 15.90 35.12 15.67
C GLU A 88 16.66 34.18 14.73
N GLU A 89 17.97 34.08 14.90
CA GLU A 89 18.81 33.22 14.06
C GLU A 89 18.43 31.73 14.20
N ALA A 90 18.14 31.26 15.41
CA ALA A 90 17.77 29.87 15.66
C ALA A 90 16.40 29.52 15.04
N VAL A 91 15.42 30.42 15.15
CA VAL A 91 14.09 30.23 14.56
C VAL A 91 14.16 30.27 13.04
N LEU A 92 14.92 31.19 12.45
CA LEU A 92 15.10 31.25 11.00
C LEU A 92 15.77 29.98 10.45
N LYS A 93 16.81 29.48 11.11
CA LYS A 93 17.45 28.20 10.74
C LYS A 93 16.46 27.03 10.82
N GLN A 94 15.58 27.02 11.82
CA GLN A 94 14.55 25.99 11.96
C GLN A 94 13.51 26.07 10.82
N VAL A 95 13.06 27.28 10.47
CA VAL A 95 12.16 27.51 9.33
C VAL A 95 12.81 27.04 8.02
N GLU A 96 14.08 27.38 7.79
CA GLU A 96 14.81 26.92 6.61
C GLU A 96 14.96 25.40 6.56
N ALA A 97 15.24 24.76 7.69
CA ALA A 97 15.35 23.31 7.78
C ALA A 97 14.03 22.63 7.39
N PHE A 98 12.90 23.10 7.93
CA PHE A 98 11.58 22.57 7.56
C PHE A 98 11.25 22.80 6.09
N ARG A 99 11.52 24.00 5.56
CA ARG A 99 11.30 24.28 4.13
C ARG A 99 12.14 23.39 3.22
N LYS A 100 13.39 23.08 3.60
CA LYS A 100 14.25 22.15 2.84
C LYS A 100 13.69 20.73 2.84
N LEU A 101 13.14 20.27 3.97
CA LEU A 101 12.49 18.96 4.07
C LEU A 101 11.20 18.90 3.23
N GLU A 102 10.38 19.94 3.24
CA GLU A 102 9.16 20.02 2.41
C GLU A 102 9.49 20.04 0.91
N LYS A 103 10.55 20.77 0.50
CA LYS A 103 11.01 20.79 -0.91
C LYS A 103 11.67 19.50 -1.35
N SER A 104 12.39 18.80 -0.46
CA SER A 104 13.02 17.51 -0.77
C SER A 104 11.99 16.40 -1.01
N ASN A 105 10.76 16.57 -0.54
CA ASN A 105 9.67 15.61 -0.71
C ASN A 105 8.76 15.93 -1.92
N GLN A 106 9.09 16.94 -2.73
CA GLN A 106 8.38 17.17 -4.00
C GLN A 106 9.04 16.38 -5.15
N PRO A 107 8.26 15.63 -5.95
CA PRO A 107 8.78 15.03 -7.18
C PRO A 107 9.21 16.14 -8.16
N ILE A 108 10.47 16.07 -8.58
CA ILE A 108 11.16 17.08 -9.40
C ILE A 108 10.47 17.23 -10.77
N THR A 109 9.95 18.41 -11.08
CA THR A 109 9.69 18.84 -12.47
C THR A 109 10.69 19.95 -12.80
N THR A 110 11.77 19.62 -13.52
CA THR A 110 12.88 20.54 -13.85
C THR A 110 12.76 21.10 -15.26
N THR A 111 12.90 22.42 -15.38
CA THR A 111 13.22 23.12 -16.63
C THR A 111 14.52 23.95 -16.50
N SER A 112 15.47 23.65 -17.41
CA SER A 112 16.63 24.44 -17.91
C SER A 112 18.01 24.36 -17.19
N PRO A 113 19.16 24.72 -17.85
CA PRO A 113 19.95 23.80 -18.68
C PRO A 113 21.49 23.78 -18.42
N GLY A 114 22.16 22.66 -18.76
CA GLY A 114 23.62 22.48 -19.07
C GLY A 114 24.62 22.74 -17.93
N THR A 115 25.57 21.90 -17.52
CA THR A 115 26.52 21.04 -18.27
C THR A 115 27.10 19.92 -17.39
N ASN A 116 26.42 19.53 -16.30
CA ASN A 116 26.83 18.40 -15.43
C ASN A 116 25.72 17.33 -15.34
N THR A 117 24.94 17.19 -16.40
CA THR A 117 23.84 16.22 -16.47
C THR A 117 24.38 14.81 -16.61
N ASP A 118 25.37 14.57 -17.45
CA ASP A 118 25.73 13.21 -17.86
C ASP A 118 26.41 12.42 -16.73
N SER A 119 27.35 13.03 -15.99
CA SER A 119 28.00 12.38 -14.85
C SER A 119 27.06 12.13 -13.67
N ARG A 120 26.09 13.03 -13.47
CA ARG A 120 25.01 12.84 -12.49
C ARG A 120 24.01 11.79 -12.96
N LEU A 121 23.71 11.72 -14.26
CA LEU A 121 22.84 10.70 -14.85
C LEU A 121 23.46 9.32 -14.65
N THR A 122 24.73 9.13 -15.02
CA THR A 122 25.39 7.83 -14.88
C THR A 122 25.48 7.38 -13.41
N SER A 123 25.72 8.33 -12.48
CA SER A 123 25.72 8.01 -11.05
C SER A 123 24.34 7.65 -10.51
N LEU A 124 23.28 8.27 -11.04
CA LEU A 124 21.90 7.96 -10.68
C LEU A 124 21.44 6.64 -11.30
N GLU A 125 21.80 6.37 -12.56
CA GLU A 125 21.57 5.10 -13.25
C GLU A 125 22.24 3.96 -12.49
N LEU A 126 23.50 4.09 -12.10
CA LEU A 126 24.22 3.06 -11.34
C LEU A 126 23.56 2.80 -9.97
N ARG A 127 23.13 3.85 -9.27
CA ARG A 127 22.43 3.72 -7.98
C ARG A 127 21.05 3.09 -8.13
N LEU A 128 20.33 3.42 -9.20
CA LEU A 128 19.02 2.85 -9.50
C LEU A 128 19.14 1.37 -9.88
N GLU A 129 20.11 1.03 -10.72
CA GLU A 129 20.42 -0.36 -11.11
C GLU A 129 20.73 -1.21 -9.88
N ASN A 130 21.56 -0.70 -8.97
CA ASN A 130 21.88 -1.39 -7.71
C ASN A 130 20.65 -1.53 -6.82
N ALA A 131 19.84 -0.47 -6.65
CA ALA A 131 18.62 -0.54 -5.85
C ALA A 131 17.59 -1.53 -6.42
N ILE A 132 17.45 -1.59 -7.75
CA ILE A 132 16.57 -2.55 -8.43
C ILE A 132 17.09 -3.97 -8.24
N ASN A 133 18.40 -4.19 -8.36
CA ASN A 133 18.99 -5.49 -8.15
C ASN A 133 18.83 -5.96 -6.71
N ASP A 134 19.08 -5.10 -5.72
CA ASP A 134 18.88 -5.40 -4.31
C ASP A 134 17.42 -5.77 -4.03
N LEU A 135 16.47 -4.94 -4.49
CA LEU A 135 15.04 -5.21 -4.34
C LEU A 135 14.62 -6.53 -4.99
N LYS A 136 15.15 -6.84 -6.18
CA LYS A 136 14.86 -8.11 -6.88
C LYS A 136 15.43 -9.30 -6.13
N THR A 137 16.61 -9.16 -5.51
CA THR A 137 17.22 -10.21 -4.70
C THR A 137 16.45 -10.43 -3.40
N GLU A 138 16.00 -9.36 -2.75
CA GLU A 138 15.17 -9.42 -1.54
C GLU A 138 13.82 -10.06 -1.85
N GLN A 139 13.14 -9.62 -2.91
CA GLN A 139 11.89 -10.21 -3.37
C GLN A 139 12.03 -11.72 -3.66
N LYS A 140 13.12 -12.14 -4.31
CA LYS A 140 13.38 -13.55 -4.59
C LYS A 140 13.61 -14.33 -3.30
N ARG A 141 14.33 -13.76 -2.34
CA ARG A 141 14.63 -14.38 -1.04
C ARG A 141 13.35 -14.54 -0.21
N ASP A 142 12.50 -13.53 -0.18
CA ASP A 142 11.23 -13.58 0.55
C ASP A 142 10.28 -14.58 -0.10
N ARG A 143 10.21 -14.62 -1.43
CA ARG A 143 9.42 -15.64 -2.13
C ARG A 143 9.90 -17.05 -1.78
N GLN A 144 11.21 -17.27 -1.70
CA GLN A 144 11.76 -18.56 -1.28
C GLN A 144 11.41 -18.90 0.17
N LYS A 145 11.55 -17.94 1.10
CA LYS A 145 11.13 -18.13 2.50
C LYS A 145 9.65 -18.47 2.61
N PHE A 146 8.79 -17.75 1.91
CA PHE A 146 7.36 -18.05 1.89
C PHE A 146 7.05 -19.40 1.26
N GLU A 147 7.74 -19.80 0.20
CA GLU A 147 7.59 -21.14 -0.38
C GLU A 147 8.04 -22.24 0.59
N ASP A 148 9.14 -22.03 1.32
CA ASP A 148 9.64 -22.96 2.33
C ASP A 148 8.71 -23.04 3.54
N GLU A 149 8.22 -21.91 4.05
CA GLU A 149 7.22 -21.86 5.12
C GLU A 149 5.90 -22.50 4.68
N LEU A 150 5.44 -22.27 3.44
CA LEU A 150 4.26 -22.94 2.90
C LEU A 150 4.48 -24.44 2.80
N LYS A 151 5.68 -24.89 2.41
CA LYS A 151 6.02 -26.32 2.35
C LYS A 151 6.04 -26.94 3.75
N GLU A 152 6.58 -26.24 4.73
CA GLU A 152 6.61 -26.68 6.13
C GLU A 152 5.21 -26.70 6.76
N ILE A 153 4.40 -25.66 6.55
CA ILE A 153 3.01 -25.58 7.02
C ILE A 153 2.16 -26.64 6.33
N LYS A 154 2.36 -26.90 5.03
CA LYS A 154 1.66 -27.96 4.31
C LYS A 154 2.07 -29.35 4.81
N GLY A 155 3.34 -29.54 5.18
CA GLY A 155 3.82 -30.75 5.85
C GLY A 155 3.20 -30.95 7.24
N LYS A 156 3.10 -29.87 8.04
CA LYS A 156 2.49 -29.91 9.39
C LYS A 156 0.97 -29.96 9.39
N ARG A 157 0.29 -29.54 8.31
CA ARG A 157 -1.16 -29.67 8.09
C ARG A 157 -1.52 -30.92 7.29
N SER A 158 -0.80 -32.02 7.44
CA SER A 158 -1.32 -33.35 7.12
C SER A 158 -2.43 -33.72 8.11
N LYS A 159 -3.56 -32.99 8.06
CA LYS A 159 -4.84 -33.60 8.42
C LYS A 159 -4.99 -34.75 7.44
N SER A 160 -4.83 -35.98 7.94
CA SER A 160 -5.19 -37.20 7.24
C SER A 160 -6.69 -37.11 6.93
N MET A 161 -7.03 -36.46 5.83
CA MET A 161 -8.40 -36.43 5.31
C MET A 161 -8.66 -37.80 4.71
N ALA A 162 -9.81 -38.38 5.06
CA ALA A 162 -10.18 -39.65 4.48
C ALA A 162 -10.25 -39.48 2.94
N PRO A 163 -9.84 -40.48 2.14
CA PRO A 163 -9.82 -40.33 0.68
C PRO A 163 -11.15 -39.87 0.07
N LEU A 164 -12.28 -40.21 0.70
CA LEU A 164 -13.60 -39.74 0.28
C LEU A 164 -13.80 -38.23 0.52
N GLU A 165 -13.35 -37.71 1.65
CA GLU A 165 -13.41 -36.28 1.97
C GLU A 165 -12.58 -35.48 0.97
N VAL A 166 -11.43 -36.01 0.56
CA VAL A 166 -10.57 -35.39 -0.46
C VAL A 166 -11.35 -35.14 -1.76
N PHE A 167 -12.16 -36.10 -2.22
CA PHE A 167 -12.98 -35.93 -3.42
C PHE A 167 -14.12 -34.92 -3.23
N ASN A 168 -14.72 -34.85 -2.05
CA ASN A 168 -15.84 -33.94 -1.78
C ASN A 168 -15.39 -32.50 -1.47
N THR A 169 -14.20 -32.29 -0.93
CA THR A 169 -13.81 -30.99 -0.33
C THR A 169 -12.68 -30.24 -1.03
N LEU A 170 -11.71 -30.92 -1.66
CA LEU A 170 -10.56 -30.23 -2.26
C LEU A 170 -10.96 -29.43 -3.49
N ASN A 171 -10.39 -28.24 -3.68
CA ASN A 171 -10.59 -27.48 -4.92
C ASN A 171 -9.88 -28.16 -6.12
N ILE A 172 -10.23 -27.76 -7.35
CA ILE A 172 -9.71 -28.35 -8.60
C ILE A 172 -8.17 -28.37 -8.63
N VAL A 173 -7.51 -27.32 -8.16
CA VAL A 173 -6.05 -27.19 -8.20
C VAL A 173 -5.38 -28.18 -7.25
N GLU A 174 -5.88 -28.28 -6.02
CA GLU A 174 -5.37 -29.20 -5.01
C GLU A 174 -5.66 -30.66 -5.36
N LEU A 175 -6.85 -30.93 -5.90
CA LEU A 175 -7.26 -32.26 -6.37
C LEU A 175 -6.40 -32.70 -7.57
N THR A 176 -6.14 -31.79 -8.52
CA THR A 176 -5.23 -32.04 -9.64
C THR A 176 -3.84 -32.39 -9.14
N PHE A 177 -3.30 -31.63 -8.18
CA PHE A 177 -2.00 -31.90 -7.59
C PHE A 177 -1.95 -33.30 -6.93
N ARG A 178 -2.97 -33.64 -6.13
CA ARG A 178 -3.09 -34.96 -5.48
C ARG A 178 -3.17 -36.11 -6.50
N LEU A 179 -3.90 -35.93 -7.60
CA LEU A 179 -4.00 -36.93 -8.67
C LEU A 179 -2.67 -37.11 -9.42
N LYS A 180 -1.91 -36.02 -9.65
CA LYS A 180 -0.55 -36.10 -10.22
C LYS A 180 0.40 -36.87 -9.31
N SER A 181 0.33 -36.65 -7.99
CA SER A 181 1.14 -37.42 -7.02
C SER A 181 0.81 -38.91 -7.00
N ALA A 182 -0.36 -39.31 -7.50
CA ALA A 182 -0.76 -40.70 -7.71
C ALA A 182 -0.39 -41.24 -9.11
N GLY A 183 0.46 -40.54 -9.87
CA GLY A 183 0.96 -40.99 -11.17
C GLY A 183 0.03 -40.71 -12.36
N LYS A 184 -0.99 -39.86 -12.21
CA LYS A 184 -1.80 -39.39 -13.35
C LYS A 184 -1.05 -38.35 -14.18
N SER A 185 -1.22 -38.43 -15.51
CA SER A 185 -0.67 -37.43 -16.43
C SER A 185 -1.30 -36.07 -16.17
N ASP A 186 -0.56 -35.00 -16.48
CA ASP A 186 -1.02 -33.62 -16.26
C ASP A 186 -2.38 -33.33 -16.91
N LYS A 187 -2.58 -33.80 -18.15
CA LYS A 187 -3.82 -33.59 -18.90
C LYS A 187 -4.99 -34.39 -18.33
N ASP A 188 -4.75 -35.63 -17.90
CA ASP A 188 -5.80 -36.47 -17.35
C ASP A 188 -6.17 -36.05 -15.92
N ALA A 189 -5.20 -35.63 -15.11
CA ALA A 189 -5.43 -35.15 -13.75
C ALA A 189 -6.38 -33.94 -13.74
N VAL A 190 -6.19 -32.99 -14.66
CA VAL A 190 -7.07 -31.81 -14.80
C VAL A 190 -8.48 -32.24 -15.20
N LYS A 191 -8.63 -33.06 -16.25
CA LYS A 191 -9.94 -33.55 -16.70
C LYS A 191 -10.69 -34.34 -15.63
N ILE A 192 -9.97 -35.17 -14.88
CA ILE A 192 -10.54 -35.94 -13.78
C ILE A 192 -11.00 -35.00 -12.66
N ALA A 193 -10.18 -34.01 -12.29
CA ALA A 193 -10.53 -33.03 -11.26
C ALA A 193 -11.76 -32.19 -11.64
N GLU A 194 -11.84 -31.73 -12.89
CA GLU A 194 -13.03 -31.04 -13.42
C GLU A 194 -14.26 -31.94 -13.42
N SER A 195 -14.14 -33.21 -13.81
CA SER A 195 -15.24 -34.17 -13.75
C SER A 195 -15.73 -34.41 -12.31
N ILE A 196 -14.81 -34.50 -11.35
CA ILE A 196 -15.14 -34.65 -9.93
C ILE A 196 -15.88 -33.42 -9.40
N GLU A 197 -15.43 -32.22 -9.73
CA GLU A 197 -16.10 -30.96 -9.38
C GLU A 197 -17.53 -30.92 -9.92
N ASN A 198 -17.70 -31.23 -11.21
CA ASN A 198 -19.01 -31.22 -11.85
C ASN A 198 -19.98 -32.25 -11.26
N GLU A 199 -19.49 -33.43 -10.87
CA GLU A 199 -20.32 -34.49 -10.28
C GLU A 199 -20.64 -34.24 -8.80
N ARG A 200 -19.72 -33.69 -8.01
CA ARG A 200 -19.99 -33.36 -6.60
C ARG A 200 -20.94 -32.19 -6.43
N GLN A 201 -20.91 -31.21 -7.34
CA GLN A 201 -21.87 -30.11 -7.34
C GLN A 201 -23.32 -30.57 -7.54
N LYS A 202 -23.53 -31.69 -8.23
CA LYS A 202 -24.87 -32.32 -8.36
C LYS A 202 -25.26 -33.05 -7.08
N ARG A 203 -24.33 -33.84 -6.54
CA ARG A 203 -24.48 -34.57 -5.27
C ARG A 203 -23.11 -35.02 -4.80
N GLU A 204 -22.82 -34.83 -3.51
CA GLU A 204 -21.62 -35.37 -2.87
C GLU A 204 -21.48 -36.89 -3.10
N PHE A 205 -20.24 -37.36 -3.14
CA PHE A 205 -19.95 -38.78 -3.25
C PHE A 205 -20.17 -39.45 -1.90
N ASN A 206 -20.94 -40.54 -1.89
CA ASN A 206 -21.21 -41.31 -0.68
C ASN A 206 -20.16 -42.41 -0.42
N SER A 207 -19.39 -42.78 -1.44
CA SER A 207 -18.34 -43.79 -1.35
C SER A 207 -17.32 -43.65 -2.47
N LEU A 208 -16.18 -44.30 -2.33
CA LEU A 208 -15.14 -44.35 -3.38
C LEU A 208 -15.62 -45.11 -4.62
N SER A 209 -16.52 -46.08 -4.45
CA SER A 209 -17.18 -46.77 -5.57
C SER A 209 -18.10 -45.82 -6.35
N ASP A 210 -18.77 -44.88 -5.66
CA ASP A 210 -19.58 -43.82 -6.29
C ASP A 210 -18.69 -42.90 -7.14
N VAL A 211 -17.47 -42.59 -6.67
CA VAL A 211 -16.48 -41.83 -7.45
C VAL A 211 -16.11 -42.57 -8.74
N VAL A 212 -15.76 -43.85 -8.65
CA VAL A 212 -15.40 -44.69 -9.82
C VAL A 212 -16.57 -44.83 -10.81
N ALA A 213 -17.81 -44.85 -10.32
CA ALA A 213 -18.99 -45.00 -11.17
C ALA A 213 -19.31 -43.74 -11.98
N ARG A 214 -19.28 -42.57 -11.33
CA ARG A 214 -19.76 -41.30 -11.89
C ARG A 214 -18.69 -40.50 -12.62
N VAL A 215 -17.43 -40.57 -12.22
CA VAL A 215 -16.36 -39.76 -12.80
C VAL A 215 -15.99 -40.31 -14.19
N ARG A 216 -16.24 -39.51 -15.23
CA ARG A 216 -16.00 -39.87 -16.63
C ARG A 216 -15.21 -38.77 -17.31
N ILE A 217 -14.19 -39.16 -18.07
CA ILE A 217 -13.37 -38.22 -18.84
C ILE A 217 -13.46 -38.53 -20.33
N SER A 218 -13.34 -37.48 -21.14
CA SER A 218 -13.28 -37.60 -22.59
C SER A 218 -11.89 -38.08 -23.03
N HIS A 219 -11.87 -39.25 -23.67
CA HIS A 219 -10.68 -39.84 -24.29
C HIS A 219 -11.00 -40.19 -25.75
N GLY A 220 -10.54 -39.35 -26.68
CA GLY A 220 -10.87 -39.47 -28.11
C GLY A 220 -12.34 -39.13 -28.39
N LYS A 221 -13.07 -40.03 -29.09
CA LYS A 221 -14.49 -39.84 -29.45
C LYS A 221 -15.49 -40.38 -28.41
N GLY A 222 -15.01 -40.86 -27.25
CA GLY A 222 -15.85 -41.52 -26.26
C GLY A 222 -15.56 -41.08 -24.82
N MET A 223 -16.54 -41.32 -23.94
CA MET A 223 -16.41 -41.14 -22.50
C MET A 223 -15.88 -42.44 -21.88
N GLN A 224 -14.76 -42.35 -21.16
CA GLN A 224 -14.20 -43.48 -20.41
C GLN A 224 -14.22 -43.20 -18.91
N LYS A 225 -14.05 -44.24 -18.09
CA LYS A 225 -13.91 -44.08 -16.63
C LYS A 225 -12.71 -43.19 -16.34
N GLY A 226 -12.91 -42.10 -15.60
CA GLY A 226 -11.81 -41.23 -15.19
C GLY A 226 -10.87 -41.91 -14.19
N ILE A 227 -11.43 -42.74 -13.32
CA ILE A 227 -10.69 -43.53 -12.34
C ILE A 227 -11.25 -44.95 -12.37
N SER A 228 -10.41 -45.96 -12.61
CA SER A 228 -10.79 -47.37 -12.46
C SER A 228 -10.70 -47.81 -11.00
N SER A 229 -11.31 -48.95 -10.65
CA SER A 229 -11.23 -49.48 -9.29
C SER A 229 -9.79 -49.76 -8.86
N GLU A 230 -8.97 -50.30 -9.76
CA GLU A 230 -7.54 -50.57 -9.53
C GLU A 230 -6.78 -49.26 -9.30
N LYS A 231 -7.04 -48.25 -10.15
CA LYS A 231 -6.42 -46.94 -10.01
C LYS A 231 -6.88 -46.17 -8.78
N MET A 232 -8.09 -46.41 -8.29
CA MET A 232 -8.56 -45.85 -7.04
C MET A 232 -7.74 -46.35 -5.85
N VAL A 233 -7.38 -47.65 -5.84
CA VAL A 233 -6.51 -48.23 -4.80
C VAL A 233 -5.12 -47.61 -4.84
N GLU A 234 -4.52 -47.47 -6.03
CA GLU A 234 -3.21 -46.79 -6.19
C GLU A 234 -3.25 -45.33 -5.71
N ILE A 235 -4.34 -44.62 -5.99
CA ILE A 235 -4.55 -43.24 -5.54
C ILE A 235 -4.60 -43.18 -4.00
N ILE A 236 -5.38 -44.06 -3.37
CA ILE A 236 -5.50 -44.12 -1.92
C ILE A 236 -4.17 -44.48 -1.27
N ASP A 237 -3.43 -45.43 -1.82
CA ASP A 237 -2.09 -45.83 -1.33
C ASP A 237 -1.06 -44.70 -1.46
N SER A 238 -1.10 -43.93 -2.56
CA SER A 238 -0.24 -42.74 -2.71
C SER A 238 -0.61 -41.66 -1.70
N TRP A 239 -1.91 -41.40 -1.50
CA TRP A 239 -2.38 -40.35 -0.60
C TRP A 239 -2.18 -40.68 0.87
N SER A 240 -2.26 -41.96 1.25
CA SER A 240 -1.95 -42.42 2.60
C SER A 240 -0.46 -42.21 2.90
N LYS A 241 0.45 -42.58 1.98
CA LYS A 241 1.90 -42.35 2.12
C LYS A 241 2.26 -40.86 2.24
N LEU A 242 1.54 -39.99 1.55
CA LEU A 242 1.68 -38.53 1.66
C LEU A 242 1.13 -37.95 2.98
N SER A 243 0.35 -38.73 3.75
CA SER A 243 -0.21 -38.30 5.04
C SER A 243 0.62 -38.77 6.24
N PHE A 244 1.59 -39.66 6.03
CA PHE A 244 2.48 -40.21 7.06
C PHE A 244 3.93 -39.67 7.01
N ASN A 245 4.23 -38.75 6.09
CA ASN A 245 5.53 -38.08 5.95
C ASN A 245 5.41 -36.58 6.20
#